data_AF-A0A851EYW0-F1
#
_entry.id   AF-A0A851EYW0-F1
#
_cell.length_a   1.000
_cell.length_b   1.000
_cell.length_c   1.000
_cell.angle_alpha   90.00
_cell.angle_beta   90.00
_cell.angle_gamma   90.00
#
_symmetry.space_group_name_H-M   'P 1'
#
loop_
_entity.id
_entity.type
_entity.pdbx_description
1 polymer ?
#
loop_
_entity_poly.entity_id
_entity_poly.type
_entity_poly.pdbx_seq_one_letter_code
_entity_poly.pdbx_strand_id
1 'polypeptide(L)'
;GSKGRGGSVRFAPSPPPVGAHGHVHFQEQLHDSAVMVTPEKDGGFLVKVGFLKILHKYEITFLLPPVQRLGGDVYALPVPNPNLRVISVTSLPEGVSVCCEYTAHREGVLREELLLAGHGHLKVTVQARVMGKGGT
;
A
#
# COMPACT_ATOMS: atom_id res chain seq x y z
N GLY A 1 -45.12 16.37 -20.94
CA GLY A 1 -44.04 17.37 -21.05
C GLY A 1 -43.55 17.72 -19.67
N SER A 2 -42.30 17.37 -19.38
CA SER A 2 -41.63 17.43 -18.08
C SER A 2 -41.29 18.86 -17.65
N LYS A 3 -41.36 19.18 -16.34
CA LYS A 3 -40.67 20.36 -15.77
C LYS A 3 -40.16 20.04 -14.36
N GLY A 4 -38.91 19.59 -14.28
CA GLY A 4 -38.14 19.55 -13.04
C GLY A 4 -37.42 20.89 -12.84
N ARG A 5 -37.56 21.51 -11.66
CA ARG A 5 -36.80 22.70 -11.26
C ARG A 5 -35.43 22.25 -10.73
N GLY A 6 -34.39 22.39 -11.55
CA GLY A 6 -32.99 22.36 -11.09
C GLY A 6 -32.64 23.72 -10.48
N GLY A 7 -32.30 23.75 -9.19
CA GLY A 7 -31.75 24.93 -8.53
C GLY A 7 -30.26 25.06 -8.87
N SER A 8 -29.88 26.17 -9.51
CA SER A 8 -28.49 26.57 -9.72
C SER A 8 -28.01 27.32 -8.47
N VAL A 9 -26.99 26.82 -7.79
CA VAL A 9 -26.33 27.54 -6.69
C VAL A 9 -25.12 28.29 -7.25
N ARG A 10 -25.12 29.62 -7.16
CA ARG A 10 -23.95 30.46 -7.42
C ARG A 10 -23.38 30.91 -6.09
N PHE A 11 -22.08 30.72 -5.88
CA PHE A 11 -21.36 31.28 -4.74
C PHE A 11 -20.56 32.50 -5.20
N ALA A 12 -20.76 33.63 -4.52
CA ALA A 12 -19.98 34.85 -4.72
C ALA A 12 -18.62 34.75 -3.99
N PRO A 13 -17.54 35.34 -4.51
CA PRO A 13 -16.24 35.32 -3.85
C PRO A 13 -16.21 36.36 -2.72
N SER A 14 -15.90 35.93 -1.50
CA SER A 14 -15.54 36.83 -0.39
C SER A 14 -14.06 37.23 -0.51
N PRO A 15 -13.67 38.50 -0.21
CA PRO A 15 -12.28 38.95 -0.21
C PRO A 15 -11.45 38.31 0.91
N PRO A 16 -10.12 38.20 0.77
CA PRO A 16 -9.29 37.35 1.61
C PRO A 16 -9.02 37.98 2.98
N PRO A 17 -9.04 37.20 4.08
CA PRO A 17 -8.35 37.57 5.29
C PRO A 17 -6.84 37.36 5.12
N VAL A 18 -6.09 38.40 5.49
CA VAL A 18 -4.64 38.45 5.60
C VAL A 18 -4.17 37.38 6.60
N GLY A 19 -3.21 36.55 6.20
CA GLY A 19 -2.48 35.67 7.12
C GLY A 19 -3.01 34.24 7.20
N ALA A 20 -2.85 33.47 6.13
CA ALA A 20 -2.70 32.01 6.22
C ALA A 20 -1.99 31.53 4.96
N HIS A 21 -0.67 31.68 4.94
CA HIS A 21 0.17 30.96 3.99
C HIS A 21 0.09 29.47 4.32
N GLY A 22 -0.95 28.80 3.82
CA GLY A 22 -0.99 27.34 3.69
C GLY A 22 -0.04 26.89 2.59
N HIS A 23 1.22 27.33 2.63
CA HIS A 23 2.28 26.69 1.89
C HIS A 23 2.70 25.48 2.71
N VAL A 24 2.05 24.36 2.43
CA VAL A 24 2.60 23.05 2.79
C VAL A 24 3.92 22.91 2.02
N HIS A 25 5.02 23.27 2.66
CA HIS A 25 6.32 22.76 2.26
C HIS A 25 6.28 21.26 2.58
N PHE A 26 5.94 20.46 1.57
CA PHE A 26 6.24 19.04 1.61
C PHE A 26 7.75 18.93 1.59
N GLN A 27 8.33 18.89 2.79
CA GLN A 27 9.69 18.48 2.97
C GLN A 27 9.77 17.10 2.32
N GLU A 28 10.61 17.00 1.29
CA GLU A 28 10.77 15.85 0.41
C GLU A 28 11.38 14.66 1.17
N GLN A 29 10.64 14.17 2.14
CA GLN A 29 10.85 12.95 2.90
C GLN A 29 9.45 12.33 3.00
N LEU A 30 9.09 11.56 1.98
CA LEU A 30 7.80 10.88 1.81
C LEU A 30 7.34 10.17 3.09
N HIS A 31 6.32 10.71 3.77
CA HIS A 31 5.55 10.04 4.82
C HIS A 31 4.22 9.45 4.29
N ASP A 32 3.99 9.44 2.96
CA ASP A 32 2.74 8.94 2.33
C ASP A 32 2.75 7.44 2.00
N SER A 33 3.81 6.72 2.38
CA SER A 33 3.87 5.26 2.25
C SER A 33 3.19 4.56 3.44
N ALA A 34 1.94 4.93 3.73
CA ALA A 34 1.16 4.22 4.73
C ALA A 34 0.98 2.76 4.26
N VAL A 35 1.66 1.83 4.93
CA VAL A 35 1.46 0.41 4.73
C VAL A 35 0.48 -0.08 5.78
N MET A 36 -0.70 -0.51 5.35
CA MET A 36 -1.71 -1.08 6.24
C MET A 36 -1.74 -2.59 6.11
N VAL A 37 -1.64 -3.30 7.22
CA VAL A 37 -1.76 -4.75 7.29
C VAL A 37 -3.13 -5.12 7.85
N THR A 38 -3.90 -5.91 7.11
CA THR A 38 -5.26 -6.33 7.49
C THR A 38 -5.38 -7.84 7.39
N PRO A 39 -5.88 -8.55 8.42
CA PRO A 39 -6.13 -9.99 8.34
C PRO A 39 -7.25 -10.29 7.34
N GLU A 40 -7.11 -11.38 6.58
CA GLU A 40 -8.11 -11.88 5.66
C GLU A 40 -8.86 -13.11 6.24
N LYS A 41 -10.04 -13.42 5.68
CA LYS A 41 -10.93 -14.48 6.20
C LYS A 41 -10.33 -15.88 6.11
N ASP A 42 -9.39 -16.09 5.19
CA ASP A 42 -8.63 -17.34 5.00
C ASP A 42 -7.41 -17.45 5.96
N GLY A 43 -7.27 -16.47 6.86
CA GLY A 43 -6.15 -16.36 7.79
C GLY A 43 -4.88 -15.80 7.16
N GLY A 44 -4.93 -15.34 5.90
CA GLY A 44 -3.87 -14.56 5.27
C GLY A 44 -3.84 -13.10 5.72
N PHE A 45 -2.97 -12.31 5.09
CA PHE A 45 -2.95 -10.86 5.28
C PHE A 45 -2.99 -10.11 3.95
N LEU A 46 -3.74 -9.03 3.93
CA LEU A 46 -3.70 -8.00 2.90
C LEU A 46 -2.83 -6.85 3.39
N VAL A 47 -1.76 -6.57 2.67
CA VAL A 47 -0.86 -5.44 2.88
C VAL A 47 -1.21 -4.38 1.83
N LYS A 48 -1.85 -3.29 2.24
CA LYS A 48 -2.16 -2.16 1.37
C LYS A 48 -1.03 -1.17 1.41
N VAL A 49 -0.39 -0.99 0.27
CA VAL A 49 0.61 0.03 -0.02
C VAL A 49 -0.13 1.19 -0.68
N GLY A 50 0.29 2.41 -0.39
CA GLY A 50 -0.27 3.62 -0.98
C GLY A 50 -0.08 3.73 -2.50
N PHE A 51 0.22 4.94 -2.96
CA PHE A 51 0.34 5.24 -4.38
C PHE A 51 1.78 5.03 -4.86
N LEU A 52 1.95 4.16 -5.86
CA LEU A 52 3.23 3.89 -6.51
C LEU A 52 3.25 4.51 -7.90
N LYS A 53 4.40 4.99 -8.37
CA LYS A 53 4.58 5.44 -9.75
C LYS A 53 4.83 4.22 -10.65
N ILE A 54 4.19 4.16 -11.80
CA ILE A 54 4.45 3.11 -12.80
C ILE A 54 5.93 3.10 -13.23
N LEU A 55 6.43 1.93 -13.62
CA LEU A 55 7.81 1.65 -14.05
C LEU A 55 8.89 1.94 -13.01
N HIS A 56 8.53 1.97 -11.73
CA HIS A 56 9.48 2.07 -10.63
C HIS A 56 9.55 0.76 -9.84
N LYS A 57 10.71 0.58 -9.19
CA LYS A 57 10.93 -0.45 -8.19
C LYS A 57 10.94 0.19 -6.81
N TYR A 58 10.30 -0.46 -5.87
CA TYR A 58 10.16 0.01 -4.50
C TYR A 58 10.67 -1.07 -3.56
N GLU A 59 11.40 -0.68 -2.53
CA GLU A 59 11.59 -1.51 -1.36
C GLU A 59 10.44 -1.22 -0.38
N ILE A 60 9.75 -2.27 0.05
CA ILE A 60 8.59 -2.17 0.92
C ILE A 60 8.84 -3.06 2.12
N THR A 61 8.81 -2.44 3.30
CA THR A 61 8.92 -3.14 4.58
C THR A 61 7.61 -3.02 5.34
N PHE A 62 7.11 -4.15 5.85
CA PHE A 62 5.91 -4.19 6.66
C PHE A 62 6.01 -5.23 7.78
N LEU A 63 5.26 -4.98 8.85
CA LEU A 63 5.19 -5.86 10.02
C LEU A 63 3.86 -6.60 10.02
N LEU A 64 3.91 -7.93 9.90
CA LEU A 64 2.76 -8.78 10.13
C LEU A 64 2.58 -8.95 11.64
N PRO A 65 1.35 -8.89 12.17
CA PRO A 65 1.11 -9.18 13.59
C PRO A 65 1.48 -10.63 13.93
N PRO A 66 1.61 -11.00 15.22
CA PRO A 66 2.01 -12.34 15.60
C PRO A 66 1.06 -13.42 15.05
N VAL A 67 1.63 -14.43 14.40
CA VAL A 67 0.88 -15.53 13.76
C VAL A 67 1.25 -16.86 14.42
N GLN A 68 0.38 -17.35 15.30
CA GLN A 68 0.64 -18.56 16.09
C GLN A 68 1.00 -19.79 15.24
N ARG A 69 0.39 -19.93 14.05
CA ARG A 69 0.61 -21.08 13.15
C ARG A 69 1.97 -21.09 12.45
N LEU A 70 2.70 -19.98 12.42
CA LEU A 70 4.04 -19.93 11.80
C LEU A 70 5.15 -20.34 12.78
N GLY A 71 4.94 -20.19 14.10
CA GLY A 71 5.95 -20.45 15.11
C GLY A 71 7.13 -19.47 15.06
N GLY A 72 8.33 -19.90 15.46
CA GLY A 72 9.47 -19.01 15.70
C GLY A 72 10.35 -18.70 14.49
N ASP A 73 10.64 -19.71 13.66
CA ASP A 73 11.50 -19.55 12.48
C ASP A 73 10.64 -19.41 11.23
N VAL A 74 10.63 -18.21 10.66
CA VAL A 74 9.76 -17.84 9.54
C VAL A 74 10.61 -17.41 8.36
N TYR A 75 10.35 -17.99 7.19
CA TYR A 75 11.06 -17.69 5.95
C TYR A 75 10.09 -17.59 4.77
N ALA A 76 10.53 -16.95 3.69
CA ALA A 76 9.74 -16.87 2.48
C ALA A 76 9.92 -18.14 1.63
N LEU A 77 8.81 -18.68 1.13
CA LEU A 77 8.85 -19.74 0.14
C LEU A 77 9.22 -19.16 -1.24
N PRO A 78 10.02 -19.87 -2.05
CA PRO A 78 10.37 -19.44 -3.38
C PRO A 78 9.14 -19.57 -4.31
N VAL A 79 8.37 -18.50 -4.43
CA VAL A 79 7.27 -18.38 -5.38
C VAL A 79 7.76 -17.59 -6.59
N PRO A 80 7.61 -18.10 -7.83
CA PRO A 80 7.90 -17.33 -9.03
C PRO A 80 6.99 -16.10 -9.11
N ASN A 81 7.49 -14.93 -8.72
CA ASN A 81 6.81 -13.66 -8.89
C ASN A 81 7.80 -12.62 -9.45
N PRO A 82 7.65 -12.19 -10.73
CA PRO A 82 8.56 -11.21 -11.33
C PRO A 82 8.39 -9.79 -10.78
N ASN A 83 7.27 -9.52 -10.10
CA ASN A 83 6.91 -8.18 -9.63
C ASN A 83 7.06 -8.02 -8.12
N LEU A 84 7.28 -9.10 -7.37
CA LEU A 84 7.44 -9.09 -5.92
C LEU A 84 8.52 -10.08 -5.51
N ARG A 85 9.63 -9.58 -4.98
CA ARG A 85 10.75 -10.40 -4.51
C ARG A 85 11.03 -10.13 -3.04
N VAL A 86 10.98 -11.17 -2.21
CA VAL A 86 11.36 -11.04 -0.80
C VAL A 86 12.87 -10.85 -0.69
N ILE A 87 13.29 -9.84 0.06
CA ILE A 87 14.69 -9.50 0.36
C ILE A 87 15.06 -10.11 1.71
N SER A 88 14.23 -9.93 2.73
CA SER A 88 14.45 -10.48 4.05
C SER A 88 13.15 -10.73 4.81
N VAL A 89 13.22 -11.68 5.74
CA VAL A 89 12.18 -12.00 6.72
C VAL A 89 12.86 -12.07 8.08
N THR A 90 12.34 -11.33 9.05
CA THR A 90 12.87 -11.27 10.41
C THR A 90 11.76 -11.50 11.40
N SER A 91 11.85 -12.58 12.18
CA SER A 91 10.97 -12.82 13.32
C SER A 91 11.29 -11.84 14.45
N LEU A 92 10.27 -11.17 14.98
CA LEU A 92 10.34 -10.19 16.06
C LEU A 92 9.34 -10.57 17.18
N PRO A 93 9.53 -10.10 18.42
CA PRO A 93 8.56 -10.32 19.50
C PRO A 93 7.15 -9.84 19.14
N GLU A 94 7.05 -8.74 18.42
CA GLU A 94 5.81 -8.10 17.97
C GLU A 94 5.22 -8.68 16.67
N GLY A 95 5.90 -9.61 16.01
CA GLY A 95 5.41 -10.20 14.76
C GLY A 95 6.50 -10.64 13.78
N VAL A 96 6.23 -10.52 12.48
CA VAL A 96 7.19 -10.88 11.42
C VAL A 96 7.40 -9.67 10.52
N SER A 97 8.62 -9.14 10.49
CA SER A 97 9.02 -8.08 9.57
C SER A 97 9.42 -8.68 8.23
N VAL A 98 8.82 -8.18 7.16
CA VAL A 98 9.07 -8.61 5.79
C VAL A 98 9.52 -7.41 4.98
N CYS A 99 10.69 -7.53 4.33
CA CYS A 99 11.16 -6.57 3.35
C CYS A 99 11.14 -7.22 1.95
N CYS A 100 10.57 -6.52 0.97
CA CYS A 100 10.46 -6.99 -0.39
C CYS A 100 10.65 -5.88 -1.42
N GLU A 101 11.19 -6.24 -2.59
CA GLU A 101 11.21 -5.41 -3.78
C GLU A 101 9.90 -5.59 -4.56
N TYR A 102 9.21 -4.50 -4.85
CA TYR A 102 7.97 -4.44 -5.62
C TYR A 102 8.17 -3.67 -6.94
N THR A 103 7.80 -4.26 -8.08
CA THR A 103 7.86 -3.62 -9.39
C THR A 103 6.47 -3.16 -9.84
N ALA A 104 6.27 -1.84 -9.90
CA ALA A 104 5.04 -1.21 -10.34
C ALA A 104 4.91 -1.22 -11.88
N HIS A 105 4.65 -2.39 -12.46
CA HIS A 105 4.76 -2.62 -13.91
C HIS A 105 3.54 -2.17 -14.74
N ARG A 106 2.39 -1.92 -14.10
CA ARG A 106 1.13 -1.58 -14.79
C ARG A 106 0.32 -0.60 -13.95
N GLU A 107 -0.35 0.35 -14.58
CA GLU A 107 -1.29 1.25 -13.91
C GLU A 107 -2.52 0.50 -13.35
N GLY A 108 -3.05 0.97 -12.23
CA GLY A 108 -4.27 0.43 -11.60
C GLY A 108 -4.04 -0.06 -10.18
N VAL A 109 -4.99 -0.83 -9.64
CA VAL A 109 -4.82 -1.51 -8.35
C VAL A 109 -4.25 -2.90 -8.63
N LEU A 110 -2.97 -3.09 -8.29
CA LEU A 110 -2.27 -4.36 -8.50
C LEU A 110 -2.24 -5.16 -7.20
N ARG A 111 -2.16 -6.49 -7.33
CA ARG A 111 -2.03 -7.43 -6.22
C ARG A 111 -0.95 -8.43 -6.55
N GLU A 112 0.03 -8.54 -5.67
CA GLU A 112 1.13 -9.49 -5.77
C GLU A 112 1.18 -10.34 -4.51
N GLU A 113 1.47 -11.62 -4.65
CA GLU A 113 1.41 -12.57 -3.54
C GLU A 113 2.80 -13.08 -3.17
N LEU A 114 3.01 -13.28 -1.88
CA LEU A 114 4.12 -14.05 -1.34
C LEU A 114 3.58 -15.08 -0.33
N LEU A 115 4.36 -16.14 -0.12
CA LEU A 115 4.07 -17.17 0.87
C LEU A 115 5.20 -17.20 1.89
N LEU A 116 4.82 -17.16 3.16
CA LEU A 116 5.72 -17.41 4.28
C LEU A 116 5.48 -18.81 4.83
N ALA A 117 6.55 -19.45 5.28
CA ALA A 117 6.52 -20.75 5.92
C ALA A 117 7.24 -20.72 7.27
N GLY A 118 6.82 -21.63 8.14
CA GLY A 118 7.41 -21.96 9.42
C GLY A 118 6.86 -23.33 9.83
N HIS A 119 6.13 -23.41 10.94
CA HIS A 119 5.34 -24.61 11.29
C HIS A 119 4.11 -24.83 10.38
N GLY A 120 3.70 -23.79 9.66
CA GLY A 120 2.62 -23.83 8.69
C GLY A 120 2.89 -22.84 7.57
N HIS A 121 1.87 -22.52 6.78
CA HIS A 121 1.99 -21.56 5.68
C HIS A 121 1.10 -20.34 5.90
N LEU A 122 1.57 -19.18 5.44
CA LEU A 122 0.84 -17.93 5.48
C LEU A 122 0.93 -17.24 4.13
N LYS A 123 -0.22 -16.98 3.54
CA LYS A 123 -0.35 -16.14 2.35
C LYS A 123 -0.40 -14.67 2.73
N VAL A 124 0.37 -13.86 2.02
CA VAL A 124 0.36 -12.40 2.14
C VAL A 124 0.16 -11.81 0.75
N THR A 125 -0.84 -10.94 0.62
CA THR A 125 -1.16 -10.23 -0.61
C THR A 125 -0.76 -8.77 -0.46
N VAL A 126 0.20 -8.31 -1.27
CA VAL A 126 0.59 -6.90 -1.35
C VAL A 126 -0.25 -6.22 -2.43
N GLN A 127 -1.10 -5.29 -2.03
CA GLN A 127 -1.94 -4.49 -2.91
C GLN A 127 -1.42 -3.06 -2.99
N ALA A 128 -1.16 -2.57 -4.20
CA ALA A 128 -0.69 -1.20 -4.42
C ALA A 128 -1.55 -0.49 -5.47
N ARG A 129 -1.76 0.82 -5.30
CA ARG A 129 -2.34 1.66 -6.34
C ARG A 129 -1.22 2.26 -7.19
N VAL A 130 -1.03 1.73 -8.39
CA VAL A 130 -0.05 2.26 -9.34
C VAL A 130 -0.68 3.36 -10.17
N MET A 131 -0.03 4.51 -10.18
CA MET A 131 -0.40 5.71 -10.91
C MET A 131 0.35 5.75 -12.25
N GLY A 132 -0.38 6.06 -13.32
CA GLY A 132 0.19 6.29 -14.65
C GLY A 132 1.18 7.47 -14.68
N LYS A 133 1.93 7.56 -15.78
CA LYS A 133 2.66 8.79 -16.12
C LYS A 133 1.59 9.82 -16.46
N GLY A 134 1.38 10.83 -15.60
CA GLY A 134 0.28 11.79 -15.76
C GLY A 134 0.10 12.26 -17.21
N GLY A 135 -1.16 12.31 -17.64
CA GLY A 135 -1.51 12.88 -18.95
C GLY A 135 -1.15 14.37 -18.97
N THR A 136 -0.47 14.77 -20.04
CA THR A 136 -0.24 16.17 -20.44
C THR A 136 -1.56 16.91 -20.60
#